data_AF-K1SV08-F1
#
_entry.id   AF-K1SV08-F1
#
_cell.length_a   1.000
_cell.length_b   1.000
_cell.length_c   1.000
_cell.angle_alpha   90.00
_cell.angle_beta   90.00
_cell.angle_gamma   90.00
#
_symmetry.space_group_name_H-M   'P 1'
#
loop_
_entity.id
_entity.type
_entity.pdbx_description
1 polymer ?
#
loop_
_entity_poly.entity_id
_entity_poly.type
_entity_poly.pdbx_seq_one_letter_code
_entity_poly.pdbx_strand_id
1 'polypeptide(L)'
;FIAKQVGNVRDVGATGAFSLKEGLPLKLEGGLFNGSGLTNQKEWHNTLNYSVKLQLMPWKNYNLTLSTQKIHPDKISIYMYDIGTYYEFDNWHIEAEYLYKTYAKNSFDDVHAFNAFVNYDLFIKKGLFRKISFLGRYDSMGDHSNGNADEDGKLYITDYSRQRVTGGVTLSFGKAFQADLR
;
A
#
# COMPACT_ATOMS: atom_id res chain seq x y z
N PHE A 1 5.40 1.74 -0.89
CA PHE A 1 5.62 2.54 -2.12
C PHE A 1 4.26 2.83 -2.78
N ILE A 2 3.45 1.80 -3.02
CA ILE A 2 2.11 1.86 -3.64
C ILE A 2 1.14 2.82 -2.93
N ALA A 3 0.90 2.66 -1.62
CA ALA A 3 -0.02 3.55 -0.87
C ALA A 3 0.35 5.05 -0.92
N LYS A 4 1.66 5.36 -0.92
CA LYS A 4 2.16 6.75 -0.93
C LYS A 4 2.17 7.39 -2.33
N GLN A 5 2.25 6.60 -3.40
CA GLN A 5 2.29 7.13 -4.77
C GLN A 5 0.92 7.11 -5.46
N VAL A 6 0.02 6.23 -5.03
CA VAL A 6 -1.26 5.99 -5.72
C VAL A 6 -2.47 6.49 -4.90
N GLY A 7 -2.37 6.58 -3.58
CA GLY A 7 -3.49 6.91 -2.68
C GLY A 7 -3.51 8.34 -2.14
N ASN A 8 -2.86 9.31 -2.79
CA ASN A 8 -2.68 10.68 -2.31
C ASN A 8 -4.01 11.46 -2.13
N VAL A 9 -4.66 11.31 -0.97
CA VAL A 9 -5.81 12.11 -0.53
C VAL A 9 -5.57 12.66 0.88
N ARG A 10 -5.97 13.90 1.13
CA ARG A 10 -6.00 14.55 2.45
C ARG A 10 -7.46 14.78 2.81
N ASP A 11 -8.03 13.86 3.58
CA ASP A 11 -9.46 13.86 3.86
C ASP A 11 -9.77 13.98 5.35
N VAL A 12 -10.96 14.52 5.66
CA VAL A 12 -11.59 14.40 6.98
C VAL A 12 -12.61 13.26 6.90
N GLY A 13 -12.66 12.41 7.92
CA GLY A 13 -13.52 11.24 7.89
C GLY A 13 -13.65 10.54 9.24
N ALA A 14 -14.35 9.41 9.24
CA ALA A 14 -14.49 8.53 10.38
C ALA A 14 -14.01 7.13 10.01
N THR A 15 -13.28 6.49 10.93
CA THR A 15 -12.78 5.13 10.77
C THR A 15 -13.21 4.26 11.94
N GLY A 16 -13.68 3.04 11.64
CA GLY A 16 -13.97 2.00 12.61
C GLY A 16 -13.07 0.79 12.38
N ALA A 17 -12.72 0.09 13.45
CA ALA A 17 -11.98 -1.15 13.38
C ALA A 17 -12.65 -2.22 14.26
N PHE A 18 -12.69 -3.44 13.77
CA PHE A 18 -13.15 -4.62 14.45
C PHE A 18 -12.06 -5.69 14.40
N SER A 19 -11.84 -6.41 15.50
CA SER A 19 -10.86 -7.50 15.55
C SER A 19 -11.44 -8.71 16.26
N LEU A 20 -11.32 -9.86 15.64
CA LEU A 20 -11.64 -11.16 16.25
C LEU A 20 -10.32 -11.91 16.44
N LYS A 21 -10.09 -12.40 17.66
CA LYS A 21 -8.90 -13.19 18.00
C LYS A 21 -9.18 -14.69 18.13
N GLU A 22 -10.42 -15.05 18.39
CA GLU A 22 -10.87 -16.43 18.55
C GLU A 22 -11.27 -17.02 17.19
N GLY A 23 -10.98 -18.30 16.97
CA GLY A 23 -11.20 -18.95 15.68
C GLY A 23 -10.14 -18.54 14.66
N LEU A 24 -10.57 -18.02 13.50
CA LEU A 24 -9.69 -17.44 12.48
C LEU A 24 -9.38 -15.98 12.84
N PRO A 25 -8.15 -15.63 13.27
CA PRO A 25 -7.85 -14.26 13.66
C PRO A 25 -8.01 -13.32 12.46
N LEU A 26 -8.84 -12.30 12.64
CA LEU A 26 -9.14 -11.32 11.61
C LEU A 26 -9.19 -9.90 12.17
N LYS A 27 -8.86 -8.94 11.32
CA LYS A 27 -9.06 -7.50 11.57
C LYS A 27 -9.76 -6.89 10.38
N LEU A 28 -10.85 -6.19 10.64
CA LEU A 28 -11.58 -5.42 9.64
C LEU A 28 -11.46 -3.95 10.03
N GLU A 29 -11.03 -3.12 9.08
CA GLU A 29 -10.96 -1.67 9.23
C GLU A 29 -11.74 -1.05 8.08
N GLY A 30 -12.56 -0.06 8.39
CA GLY A 30 -13.37 0.65 7.41
C GLY A 30 -13.37 2.13 7.71
N GLY A 31 -13.32 2.95 6.67
CA GLY A 31 -13.32 4.39 6.77
C GLY A 31 -14.19 5.04 5.72
N LEU A 32 -14.88 6.09 6.11
CA LEU A 32 -15.60 6.99 5.23
C LEU A 32 -14.95 8.36 5.31
N PHE A 33 -14.70 8.95 4.16
CA PHE A 33 -13.92 10.17 4.02
C PHE A 33 -14.64 11.14 3.09
N ASN A 34 -14.52 12.43 3.39
CA ASN A 34 -15.05 13.51 2.57
C ASN A 34 -13.98 14.57 2.36
N GLY A 35 -12.86 14.20 1.75
CA GLY A 35 -11.87 15.19 1.30
C GLY A 35 -11.80 15.29 -0.21
N SER A 36 -11.50 16.51 -0.63
CA SER A 36 -10.96 16.80 -1.96
C SER A 36 -9.46 16.51 -1.95
N GLY A 37 -8.94 16.02 -3.07
CA GLY A 37 -7.51 15.76 -3.25
C GLY A 37 -6.59 16.95 -2.90
N LEU A 38 -5.28 16.77 -3.07
CA LEU A 38 -4.23 17.69 -2.58
C LEU A 38 -4.31 19.16 -3.08
N THR A 39 -5.25 19.54 -3.96
CA THR A 39 -5.35 20.86 -4.61
C THR A 39 -6.77 21.45 -4.51
N ASN A 40 -6.87 22.75 -4.22
CA ASN A 40 -8.10 23.58 -4.20
C ASN A 40 -9.21 23.16 -3.22
N GLN A 41 -8.89 23.07 -1.92
CA GLN A 41 -9.87 22.94 -0.83
C GLN A 41 -10.63 24.26 -0.56
N LYS A 42 -11.49 24.70 -1.49
CA LYS A 42 -12.38 25.86 -1.27
C LYS A 42 -13.87 25.52 -1.30
N GLU A 43 -14.25 24.34 -1.77
CA GLU A 43 -15.66 23.92 -1.86
C GLU A 43 -15.93 22.60 -1.14
N TRP A 44 -17.12 22.51 -0.53
CA TRP A 44 -17.62 21.29 0.08
C TRP A 44 -18.10 20.35 -1.03
N HIS A 45 -17.32 19.31 -1.32
CA HIS A 45 -17.72 18.31 -2.29
C HIS A 45 -18.67 17.30 -1.61
N ASN A 46 -19.75 16.90 -2.30
CA ASN A 46 -20.77 15.96 -1.78
C ASN A 46 -20.42 14.49 -2.07
N THR A 47 -19.16 14.17 -2.31
CA THR A 47 -18.77 12.87 -2.86
C THR A 47 -18.07 12.02 -1.80
N LEU A 48 -18.72 10.93 -1.40
CA LEU A 48 -18.23 10.00 -0.38
C LEU A 48 -17.08 9.13 -0.93
N ASN A 49 -15.90 9.28 -0.31
CA ASN A 49 -14.76 8.38 -0.45
C ASN A 49 -14.83 7.30 0.65
N TYR A 50 -14.32 6.10 0.36
CA TYR A 50 -14.25 5.04 1.36
C TYR A 50 -12.98 4.22 1.23
N SER A 51 -12.59 3.57 2.33
CA SER A 51 -11.56 2.54 2.36
C SER A 51 -12.01 1.41 3.27
N VAL A 52 -11.82 0.16 2.83
CA VAL A 52 -12.09 -1.04 3.62
C VAL A 52 -10.89 -1.96 3.50
N LYS A 53 -10.41 -2.48 4.63
CA LYS A 53 -9.25 -3.36 4.74
C LYS A 53 -9.58 -4.53 5.64
N LEU A 54 -9.42 -5.74 5.12
CA LEU A 54 -9.54 -7.00 5.83
C LEU A 54 -8.16 -7.63 5.94
N GLN A 55 -7.75 -7.99 7.15
CA GLN A 55 -6.55 -8.77 7.42
C GLN A 55 -6.96 -10.11 8.02
N LEU A 56 -6.41 -11.19 7.50
CA LEU A 56 -6.60 -12.56 7.95
C LEU A 56 -5.24 -13.12 8.36
N MET A 57 -5.17 -13.71 9.56
CA MET A 57 -3.94 -14.29 10.12
C MET A 57 -4.18 -15.76 10.47
N PRO A 58 -4.42 -16.63 9.47
CA PRO A 58 -4.87 -18.02 9.68
C PRO A 58 -3.89 -18.90 10.46
N TRP A 59 -2.60 -18.59 10.43
CA TRP A 59 -1.61 -19.22 11.28
C TRP A 59 -0.50 -18.24 11.64
N LYS A 60 0.31 -18.64 12.62
CA LYS A 60 1.46 -17.86 13.09
C LYS A 60 2.38 -17.52 11.91
N ASN A 61 2.84 -16.27 11.87
CA ASN A 61 3.76 -15.74 10.86
C ASN A 61 3.22 -15.64 9.43
N TYR A 62 1.92 -15.80 9.22
CA TYR A 62 1.30 -15.58 7.91
C TYR A 62 0.19 -14.55 8.01
N ASN A 63 0.06 -13.75 6.96
CA ASN A 63 -0.98 -12.76 6.82
C ASN A 63 -1.45 -12.71 5.37
N LEU A 64 -2.75 -12.57 5.21
CA LEU A 64 -3.40 -12.18 3.97
C LEU A 64 -4.15 -10.88 4.24
N THR A 65 -3.96 -9.89 3.40
CA THR A 65 -4.63 -8.59 3.44
C THR A 65 -5.35 -8.37 2.14
N LEU A 66 -6.60 -7.96 2.24
CA LEU A 66 -7.45 -7.55 1.13
C LEU A 66 -7.91 -6.13 1.45
N SER A 67 -7.84 -5.23 0.48
CA SER A 67 -8.44 -3.91 0.66
C SER A 67 -9.08 -3.37 -0.60
N THR A 68 -10.04 -2.48 -0.40
CA THR A 68 -10.65 -1.72 -1.48
C THR A 68 -10.81 -0.27 -1.06
N GLN A 69 -10.55 0.63 -2.00
CA GLN A 69 -10.68 2.06 -1.78
C GLN A 69 -11.36 2.69 -2.99
N LYS A 70 -12.23 3.66 -2.72
CA LYS A 70 -12.79 4.55 -3.73
C LYS A 70 -12.40 5.98 -3.43
N ILE A 71 -11.92 6.67 -4.45
CA ILE A 71 -11.69 8.12 -4.40
C ILE A 71 -12.42 8.80 -5.57
N HIS A 72 -12.76 10.07 -5.41
CA HIS A 72 -13.36 10.90 -6.45
C HIS A 72 -12.64 12.26 -6.50
N PRO A 73 -11.45 12.32 -7.11
CA PRO A 73 -10.60 13.50 -7.08
C PRO A 73 -11.18 14.71 -7.83
N ASP A 74 -11.85 14.48 -8.96
CA ASP A 74 -12.52 15.52 -9.76
C ASP A 74 -13.85 14.99 -10.32
N LYS A 75 -13.99 14.75 -11.64
CA LYS A 75 -15.25 14.30 -12.27
C LYS A 75 -15.41 12.77 -12.31
N ILE A 76 -14.31 12.05 -12.11
CA ILE A 76 -14.23 10.60 -12.30
C ILE A 76 -13.93 9.92 -10.96
N SER A 77 -14.69 8.87 -10.65
CA SER A 77 -14.35 7.97 -9.55
C SER A 77 -13.28 6.97 -9.94
N ILE A 78 -12.34 6.75 -9.04
CA ILE A 78 -11.29 5.74 -9.16
C ILE A 78 -11.56 4.68 -8.09
N TYR A 79 -11.44 3.43 -8.49
CA TYR A 79 -11.57 2.27 -7.62
C TYR A 79 -10.23 1.55 -7.56
N MET A 80 -9.83 1.17 -6.36
CA MET A 80 -8.60 0.45 -6.08
C MET A 80 -8.93 -0.83 -5.31
N TYR A 81 -8.27 -1.91 -5.69
CA TYR A 81 -8.39 -3.23 -5.09
C TYR A 81 -6.99 -3.77 -4.85
N ASP A 82 -6.71 -4.13 -3.62
CA ASP A 82 -5.39 -4.55 -3.19
C ASP A 82 -5.47 -5.95 -2.56
N ILE A 83 -4.48 -6.78 -2.88
CA ILE A 83 -4.23 -8.04 -2.21
C ILE A 83 -2.75 -8.10 -1.85
N GLY A 84 -2.49 -8.28 -0.56
CA GLY A 84 -1.15 -8.40 0.00
C GLY A 84 -1.03 -9.62 0.88
N THR A 85 0.15 -10.22 0.91
CA THR A 85 0.45 -11.32 1.83
C THR A 85 1.88 -11.23 2.31
N TYR A 86 2.12 -11.69 3.53
CA TYR A 86 3.47 -11.99 3.98
C TYR A 86 3.52 -13.36 4.63
N TYR A 87 4.70 -13.97 4.58
CA TYR A 87 5.02 -15.19 5.29
C TYR A 87 6.42 -15.10 5.90
N GLU A 88 6.54 -15.47 7.17
CA GLU A 88 7.81 -15.57 7.87
C GLU A 88 8.08 -17.01 8.32
N PHE A 89 9.25 -17.50 7.98
CA PHE A 89 9.70 -18.83 8.36
C PHE A 89 11.20 -18.82 8.62
N ASP A 90 11.63 -19.42 9.73
CA ASP A 90 13.00 -19.35 10.22
C ASP A 90 13.54 -17.92 10.25
N ASN A 91 14.46 -17.61 9.35
CA ASN A 91 15.12 -16.32 9.20
C ASN A 91 14.62 -15.54 7.98
N TRP A 92 13.61 -16.05 7.27
CA TRP A 92 13.05 -15.46 6.07
C TRP A 92 11.79 -14.68 6.40
N HIS A 93 11.66 -13.52 5.75
CA HIS A 93 10.42 -12.77 5.63
C HIS A 93 10.20 -12.50 4.14
N ILE A 94 9.04 -12.87 3.62
CA ILE A 94 8.66 -12.63 2.23
C ILE A 94 7.31 -11.95 2.23
N GLU A 95 7.19 -10.84 1.50
CA GLU A 95 5.93 -10.15 1.26
C GLU A 95 5.70 -9.96 -0.25
N ALA A 96 4.43 -9.98 -0.64
CA ALA A 96 4.00 -9.60 -1.98
C ALA A 96 2.68 -8.83 -1.89
N GLU A 97 2.50 -7.84 -2.75
CA GLU A 97 1.35 -6.94 -2.82
C GLU A 97 1.03 -6.67 -4.28
N TYR A 98 -0.25 -6.76 -4.64
CA TYR A 98 -0.76 -6.44 -5.95
C TYR A 98 -1.95 -5.48 -5.80
N LEU A 99 -1.87 -4.36 -6.51
CA LEU A 99 -2.91 -3.35 -6.60
C LEU A 99 -3.45 -3.30 -8.01
N TYR A 100 -4.76 -3.42 -8.13
CA TYR A 100 -5.54 -3.14 -9.33
C TYR A 100 -6.29 -1.83 -9.16
N LYS A 101 -6.10 -0.89 -10.09
CA LYS A 101 -6.77 0.41 -10.09
C LYS A 101 -7.52 0.61 -11.40
N THR A 102 -8.78 0.98 -11.31
CA THR A 102 -9.68 1.18 -12.45
C THR A 102 -10.43 2.51 -12.34
N TYR A 103 -10.87 3.04 -13.48
CA TYR A 103 -11.50 4.35 -13.60
C TYR A 103 -12.94 4.20 -14.07
N ALA A 104 -13.86 4.93 -13.42
CA ALA A 104 -15.26 4.90 -13.77
C ALA A 104 -15.48 5.25 -15.25
N LYS A 105 -16.44 4.59 -15.89
CA LYS A 105 -16.78 4.78 -17.31
C LYS A 105 -15.62 4.46 -18.27
N ASN A 106 -14.64 3.66 -17.84
CA ASN A 106 -13.44 3.33 -18.61
C ASN A 106 -12.73 4.60 -19.13
N SER A 107 -12.68 5.64 -18.29
CA SER A 107 -12.18 6.95 -18.69
C SER A 107 -10.66 7.03 -18.81
N PHE A 108 -9.95 5.97 -18.41
CA PHE A 108 -8.51 5.79 -18.52
C PHE A 108 -8.19 4.29 -18.40
N ASP A 109 -7.03 3.88 -18.91
CA ASP A 109 -6.59 2.49 -18.88
C ASP A 109 -6.40 1.96 -17.44
N ASP A 110 -6.76 0.69 -17.23
CA ASP A 110 -6.59 0.07 -15.93
C ASP A 110 -5.11 -0.08 -15.57
N VAL A 111 -4.81 0.04 -14.28
CA VAL A 111 -3.45 0.08 -13.76
C VAL A 111 -3.21 -1.11 -12.88
N HIS A 112 -2.12 -1.80 -13.19
CA HIS A 112 -1.60 -2.91 -12.43
C HIS A 112 -0.32 -2.48 -11.74
N ALA A 113 -0.27 -2.60 -10.42
CA ALA A 113 0.95 -2.38 -9.65
C ALA A 113 1.26 -3.62 -8.82
N PHE A 114 2.54 -3.96 -8.74
CA PHE A 114 3.02 -5.12 -8.02
C PHE A 114 4.27 -4.77 -7.23
N ASN A 115 4.34 -5.26 -6.00
CA ASN A 115 5.47 -5.11 -5.11
C ASN A 115 5.77 -6.49 -4.49
N ALA A 116 7.03 -6.90 -4.50
CA ALA A 116 7.50 -8.06 -3.78
C ALA A 116 8.75 -7.71 -3.00
N PHE A 117 8.87 -8.23 -1.78
CA PHE A 117 10.03 -8.03 -0.95
C PHE A 117 10.40 -9.32 -0.22
N VAL A 118 11.71 -9.53 -0.13
CA VAL A 118 12.30 -10.67 0.56
C VAL A 118 13.39 -10.14 1.48
N ASN A 119 13.42 -10.70 2.68
CA ASN A 119 14.44 -10.42 3.66
C ASN A 119 14.93 -11.74 4.28
N TYR A 120 16.25 -11.86 4.40
CA TYR A 120 16.89 -12.93 5.14
C TYR A 120 17.72 -12.36 6.30
N ASP A 121 17.42 -12.80 7.51
CA ASP A 121 18.07 -12.35 8.74
C ASP A 121 19.14 -13.36 9.20
N LEU A 122 20.41 -12.96 9.14
CA LEU A 122 21.51 -13.70 9.74
C LEU A 122 21.78 -13.18 11.15
N PHE A 123 21.40 -13.97 12.16
CA PHE A 123 21.65 -13.64 13.57
C PHE A 123 23.09 -13.96 13.99
N ILE A 124 23.77 -12.99 14.59
CA ILE A 124 25.17 -13.10 15.02
C ILE A 124 25.26 -13.19 16.55
N LYS A 125 25.92 -14.24 17.05
CA LYS A 125 26.05 -14.51 18.49
C LYS A 125 27.10 -13.63 19.20
N LYS A 126 28.15 -13.21 18.49
CA LYS A 126 29.29 -12.44 19.04
C LYS A 126 29.63 -11.25 18.14
N GLY A 127 29.85 -10.09 18.73
CA GLY A 127 30.24 -8.87 18.02
C GLY A 127 29.35 -7.66 18.33
N LEU A 128 29.67 -6.54 17.67
CA LEU A 128 28.96 -5.27 17.81
C LEU A 128 27.56 -5.32 17.15
N PHE A 129 27.47 -5.99 15.99
CA PHE A 129 26.21 -6.26 15.31
C PHE A 129 25.61 -7.57 15.79
N ARG A 130 24.28 -7.60 15.93
CA ARG A 130 23.50 -8.76 16.36
C ARG A 130 22.75 -9.42 15.21
N LYS A 131 22.54 -8.70 14.12
CA LYS A 131 21.80 -9.19 12.96
C LYS A 131 22.30 -8.52 11.68
N ILE A 132 22.45 -9.30 10.61
CA ILE A 132 22.66 -8.82 9.25
C ILE A 132 21.42 -9.21 8.46
N SER A 133 20.75 -8.23 7.87
CA SER A 133 19.56 -8.45 7.04
C SER A 133 19.92 -8.24 5.58
N PHE A 134 19.66 -9.23 4.74
CA PHE A 134 19.82 -9.12 3.29
C PHE A 134 18.45 -8.89 2.67
N LEU A 135 18.30 -7.79 1.94
CA LEU A 135 17.02 -7.30 1.46
C LEU A 135 17.00 -7.30 -0.07
N GLY A 136 15.90 -7.79 -0.64
CA GLY A 136 15.57 -7.65 -2.06
C GLY A 136 14.15 -7.13 -2.19
N ARG A 137 13.94 -6.16 -3.07
CA ARG A 137 12.62 -5.60 -3.37
C ARG A 137 12.46 -5.41 -4.87
N TYR A 138 11.30 -5.79 -5.38
CA TYR A 138 10.86 -5.48 -6.73
C TYR A 138 9.58 -4.65 -6.65
N ASP A 139 9.55 -3.51 -7.31
CA ASP A 139 8.37 -2.67 -7.48
C ASP A 139 8.08 -2.51 -8.97
N SER A 140 6.82 -2.60 -9.37
CA SER A 140 6.36 -2.29 -10.72
C SER A 140 4.99 -1.63 -10.71
N MET A 141 4.75 -0.78 -11.69
CA MET A 141 3.48 -0.07 -11.86
C MET A 141 3.30 0.29 -13.33
N GLY A 142 2.07 0.17 -13.84
CA GLY A 142 1.68 0.70 -15.15
C GLY A 142 1.55 2.23 -15.16
N ASP A 143 1.28 2.80 -16.33
CA ASP A 143 0.98 4.24 -16.47
C ASP A 143 -0.29 4.56 -15.68
N HIS A 144 -0.32 5.66 -14.91
CA HIS A 144 -1.55 6.05 -14.20
C HIS A 144 -1.83 7.54 -14.15
N SER A 145 -3.12 7.83 -14.04
CA SER A 145 -3.67 9.17 -13.82
C SER A 145 -4.03 9.36 -12.34
N ASN A 146 -3.77 10.55 -11.80
CA ASN A 146 -4.26 10.95 -10.49
C ASN A 146 -5.78 11.23 -10.46
N GLY A 147 -6.46 11.17 -11.62
CA GLY A 147 -7.90 11.36 -11.75
C GLY A 147 -8.34 12.80 -11.99
N ASN A 148 -7.40 13.74 -12.10
CA ASN A 148 -7.69 15.09 -12.56
C ASN A 148 -7.78 15.12 -14.08
N ALA A 149 -8.86 15.70 -14.59
CA ALA A 149 -9.05 15.87 -16.03
C ALA A 149 -8.30 17.11 -16.55
N ASP A 150 -7.95 17.09 -17.84
CA ASP A 150 -7.49 18.27 -18.57
C ASP A 150 -8.66 19.23 -18.89
N GLU A 151 -8.35 20.31 -19.62
CA GLU A 151 -9.35 21.32 -20.06
C GLU A 151 -10.47 20.70 -20.91
N ASP A 152 -10.19 19.61 -21.63
CA ASP A 152 -11.14 18.86 -22.46
C ASP A 152 -11.93 17.81 -21.67
N GLY A 153 -11.67 17.68 -20.35
CA GLY A 153 -12.34 16.70 -19.50
C GLY A 153 -11.79 15.27 -19.61
N LYS A 154 -10.63 15.07 -20.25
CA LYS A 154 -9.99 13.77 -20.42
C LYS A 154 -8.92 13.53 -19.36
N LEU A 155 -8.80 12.27 -18.94
CA LEU A 155 -7.70 11.85 -18.07
C LEU A 155 -6.44 11.62 -18.91
N TYR A 156 -5.29 11.99 -18.34
CA TYR A 156 -3.98 11.82 -18.96
C TYR A 156 -3.02 11.13 -17.98
N ILE A 157 -1.92 10.59 -18.52
CA ILE A 157 -0.86 9.97 -17.74
C ILE A 157 -0.21 11.04 -16.87
N THR A 158 -0.32 10.90 -15.56
CA THR A 158 0.35 11.78 -14.60
C THR A 158 1.62 11.18 -14.04
N ASP A 159 1.76 9.86 -14.16
CA ASP A 159 2.91 9.13 -13.68
C ASP A 159 3.12 7.90 -14.58
N TYR A 160 4.30 7.85 -15.20
CA TYR A 160 4.64 6.84 -16.18
C TYR A 160 5.04 5.51 -15.53
N SER A 161 4.78 4.43 -16.25
CA SER A 161 5.11 3.07 -15.90
C SER A 161 6.60 2.92 -15.60
N ARG A 162 6.90 2.11 -14.60
CA ARG A 162 8.27 1.84 -14.19
C ARG A 162 8.38 0.52 -13.47
N GLN A 163 9.58 -0.03 -13.52
CA GLN A 163 10.00 -1.18 -12.74
C GLN A 163 11.29 -0.84 -12.01
N ARG A 164 11.44 -1.32 -10.79
CA ARG A 164 12.63 -1.10 -9.98
C ARG A 164 12.96 -2.34 -9.18
N VAL A 165 14.22 -2.78 -9.28
CA VAL A 165 14.80 -3.77 -8.36
C VAL A 165 15.71 -3.02 -7.39
N THR A 166 15.54 -3.26 -6.10
CA THR A 166 16.39 -2.72 -5.03
C THR A 166 16.97 -3.87 -4.24
N GLY A 167 18.29 -3.85 -4.04
CA GLY A 167 18.98 -4.75 -3.12
C GLY A 167 19.64 -3.93 -2.01
N GLY A 168 19.74 -4.50 -0.81
CA GLY A 168 20.39 -3.83 0.30
C GLY A 168 20.84 -4.79 1.38
N VAL A 169 21.71 -4.29 2.27
CA VAL A 169 22.13 -5.01 3.47
C VAL A 169 21.96 -4.05 4.65
N THR A 170 21.29 -4.48 5.71
CA THR A 170 21.18 -3.72 6.96
C THR A 170 21.97 -4.41 8.06
N LEU A 171 22.81 -3.65 8.76
CA LEU A 171 23.54 -4.13 9.92
C LEU A 171 22.87 -3.59 11.19
N SER A 172 22.31 -4.49 12.01
CA SER A 172 21.60 -4.11 13.22
C SER A 172 22.39 -4.44 14.48
N PHE A 173 22.39 -3.50 15.43
CA PHE A 173 22.99 -3.66 16.76
C PHE A 173 22.08 -4.41 17.75
N GLY A 174 20.85 -4.76 17.34
CA GLY A 174 19.87 -5.39 18.24
C GLY A 174 19.30 -4.45 19.31
N LYS A 175 19.35 -3.13 19.08
CA LYS A 175 18.68 -2.09 19.88
C LYS A 175 17.55 -1.47 19.06
N ALA A 176 16.62 -0.79 19.72
CA ALA A 176 15.49 -0.13 19.05
C ALA A 176 15.96 0.82 17.92
N PHE A 177 15.10 0.94 16.90
CA PHE A 177 15.18 1.53 15.53
C PHE A 177 16.09 2.76 15.24
N GLN A 178 16.73 3.35 16.25
CA GLN A 178 17.55 4.55 16.15
C GLN A 178 19.00 4.30 15.73
N ALA A 179 19.44 3.04 15.60
CA ALA A 179 20.85 2.70 15.44
C ALA A 179 21.18 1.78 14.25
N ASP A 180 20.27 1.53 13.30
CA ASP A 180 20.61 0.67 12.17
C ASP A 180 21.37 1.44 11.08
N LEU A 181 22.47 0.87 10.59
CA LEU A 181 23.18 1.37 9.40
C LEU A 181 22.55 0.71 8.16
N ARG A 182 22.12 1.54 7.20
CA ARG A 182 21.45 1.13 5.96
C ARG A 182 22.22 1.64 4.75
#